data_AF-J2Y854-F1
#
_entry.id   AF-J2Y854-F1
#
_cell.length_a   1.000
_cell.length_b   1.000
_cell.length_c   1.000
_cell.angle_alpha   90.00
_cell.angle_beta   90.00
_cell.angle_gamma   90.00
#
_symmetry.space_group_name_H-M   'P 1'
#
loop_
_entity.id
_entity.type
_entity.pdbx_description
1 polymer ?
#
loop_
_entity_poly.entity_id
_entity_poly.type
_entity_poly.pdbx_seq_one_letter_code
_entity_poly.pdbx_strand_id
1 'polypeptide(L)'
;MQNRIGAQKGLTLSDPRVRAWLFQILTIIFVVGLGWYLFHNTQTNLQHRGITSGFDFLERSAGFGIAQHLIPYVESDSYARVFVIGLLNTLLVTFIGVILATVLGFIIGVARLSPNWMINKLATVYVETFRNIPPLLQILFWYFAVFLTLPGPRGSINIDDTFFISNRGLNMPGASMAEGFWPFVVALALALVAIAAMLRFANKRFNETGEPFHKFWVGLALLLVIPGACVLMFGSPVHWEVPQLKGFNFVGGWVLIPELLALTLALTIYTAAFIAEIVRSGIRSVSHGQTEAARSLGLREGPTLRKVIIPQALRVIIPPLTSQYLNLAKNSSLAAGIG
;
A
#
# COMPACT_ATOMS: atom_id res chain seq x y z
N MET A 1 -61.93 -22.12 25.68
CA MET A 1 -60.82 -22.90 26.29
C MET A 1 -60.28 -23.87 25.25
N GLN A 2 -59.15 -23.55 24.61
CA GLN A 2 -58.39 -24.51 23.80
C GLN A 2 -56.94 -24.46 24.26
N ASN A 3 -56.61 -25.39 25.15
CA ASN A 3 -55.27 -25.66 25.62
C ASN A 3 -54.40 -26.16 24.45
N ARG A 4 -53.51 -25.30 23.93
CA ARG A 4 -52.32 -25.75 23.21
C ARG A 4 -51.29 -26.18 24.24
N ILE A 5 -51.34 -27.45 24.62
CA ILE A 5 -50.30 -28.09 25.42
C ILE A 5 -49.05 -28.18 24.54
N GLY A 6 -48.03 -27.38 24.86
CA GLY A 6 -46.71 -27.47 24.25
C GLY A 6 -46.05 -28.79 24.62
N ALA A 7 -46.09 -29.76 23.70
CA ALA A 7 -45.33 -30.99 23.83
C ALA A 7 -43.83 -30.65 23.80
N GLN A 8 -43.10 -31.08 24.84
CA GLN A 8 -41.64 -31.05 24.86
C GLN A 8 -41.12 -31.80 23.62
N LYS A 9 -40.48 -31.07 22.71
CA LYS A 9 -39.80 -31.65 21.53
C LYS A 9 -38.59 -32.45 22.02
N GLY A 10 -38.79 -33.72 22.32
CA GLY A 10 -37.68 -34.66 22.49
C GLY A 10 -36.89 -34.77 21.19
N LEU A 11 -35.56 -34.80 21.30
CA LEU A 11 -34.65 -35.03 20.18
C LEU A 11 -34.82 -36.48 19.69
N THR A 12 -35.75 -36.73 18.78
CA THR A 12 -35.96 -38.06 18.17
C THR A 12 -35.30 -38.12 16.79
N LEU A 13 -34.69 -39.27 16.48
CA LEU A 13 -34.03 -39.54 15.18
C LEU A 13 -34.98 -39.52 13.98
N SER A 14 -36.29 -39.45 14.23
CA SER A 14 -37.34 -39.23 13.24
C SER A 14 -37.50 -37.77 12.83
N ASP A 15 -36.96 -36.80 13.59
CA ASP A 15 -36.96 -35.39 13.20
C ASP A 15 -35.95 -35.18 12.06
N PRO A 16 -36.39 -34.70 10.87
CA PRO A 16 -35.51 -34.43 9.74
C PRO A 16 -34.33 -33.52 10.07
N ARG A 17 -34.49 -32.59 11.03
CA ARG A 17 -33.42 -31.68 11.45
C ARG A 17 -32.35 -32.40 12.25
N VAL A 18 -32.74 -33.25 13.20
CA VAL A 18 -31.81 -34.03 14.04
C VAL A 18 -31.01 -35.00 13.18
N ARG A 19 -31.66 -35.65 12.21
CA ARG A 19 -30.99 -36.55 11.25
C ARG A 19 -30.01 -35.82 10.33
N ALA A 20 -30.36 -34.63 9.84
CA ALA A 20 -29.47 -33.81 9.03
C ALA A 20 -28.21 -33.40 9.81
N TRP A 21 -28.36 -32.95 11.06
CA TRP A 21 -27.24 -32.64 11.94
C TRP A 21 -26.36 -33.87 12.22
N LEU A 22 -26.97 -35.03 12.48
CA LEU A 22 -26.25 -36.27 12.73
C LEU A 22 -25.39 -36.69 11.54
N PHE A 23 -25.95 -36.67 10.31
CA PHE A 23 -25.18 -36.98 9.11
C PHE A 23 -24.10 -35.93 8.81
N GLN A 24 -24.36 -34.63 9.01
CA GLN A 24 -23.33 -33.61 8.86
C GLN A 24 -22.16 -33.81 9.84
N ILE A 25 -22.44 -34.10 11.11
CA ILE A 25 -21.42 -34.39 12.12
C ILE A 25 -20.63 -35.65 11.75
N LEU A 26 -21.31 -36.72 11.37
CA LEU A 26 -20.65 -37.96 10.92
C LEU A 26 -19.78 -37.73 9.69
N THR A 27 -20.26 -36.97 8.70
CA THR A 27 -19.47 -36.62 7.52
C THR A 27 -18.26 -35.76 7.89
N ILE A 28 -18.39 -34.78 8.78
CA ILE A 28 -17.26 -33.98 9.24
C ILE A 28 -16.24 -34.86 9.97
N ILE A 29 -16.67 -35.72 10.89
CA ILE A 29 -15.78 -36.65 11.60
C ILE A 29 -15.07 -37.57 10.61
N PHE A 30 -15.79 -38.11 9.63
CA PHE A 30 -15.20 -38.98 8.62
C PHE A 30 -14.18 -38.23 7.75
N VAL A 31 -14.51 -37.05 7.24
CA VAL A 31 -13.63 -36.25 6.38
C VAL A 31 -12.39 -35.78 7.13
N VAL A 32 -12.56 -35.26 8.35
CA VAL A 32 -11.45 -34.81 9.20
C VAL A 32 -10.58 -36.00 9.62
N GLY A 33 -11.21 -37.12 10.01
CA GLY A 33 -10.50 -38.33 10.39
C GLY A 33 -9.73 -38.96 9.23
N LEU A 34 -10.32 -39.03 8.04
CA LEU A 34 -9.66 -39.49 6.82
C LEU A 34 -8.49 -38.56 6.45
N GLY A 35 -8.70 -37.24 6.51
CA GLY A 35 -7.66 -36.24 6.27
C GLY A 35 -6.50 -36.38 7.25
N TRP A 36 -6.80 -36.55 8.55
CA TRP A 36 -5.80 -36.77 9.59
C TRP A 36 -5.02 -38.06 9.37
N TYR A 37 -5.71 -39.16 9.05
CA TYR A 37 -5.08 -40.45 8.75
C TYR A 37 -4.12 -40.35 7.56
N LEU A 38 -4.57 -39.74 6.45
CA LEU A 38 -3.74 -39.55 5.26
C LEU A 38 -2.52 -38.66 5.57
N PHE A 39 -2.73 -37.55 6.29
CA PHE A 39 -1.66 -36.63 6.66
C PHE A 39 -0.62 -37.31 7.56
N HIS A 40 -1.07 -37.96 8.63
CA HIS A 40 -0.20 -38.66 9.57
C HIS A 40 0.57 -39.80 8.87
N ASN A 41 -0.12 -40.64 8.10
CA ASN A 41 0.52 -41.72 7.36
C ASN A 41 1.56 -41.18 6.36
N THR A 42 1.26 -40.09 5.67
CA THR A 42 2.21 -39.46 4.73
C THR A 42 3.42 -38.91 5.48
N GLN A 43 3.22 -38.18 6.58
CA GLN A 43 4.31 -37.58 7.33
C GLN A 43 5.25 -38.64 7.93
N THR A 44 4.70 -39.71 8.50
CA THR A 44 5.49 -40.85 9.02
C THR A 44 6.29 -41.53 7.90
N ASN A 45 5.68 -41.76 6.74
CA ASN A 45 6.39 -42.34 5.59
C ASN A 45 7.51 -41.44 5.04
N LEU A 46 7.32 -40.12 5.06
CA LEU A 46 8.35 -39.15 4.65
C LEU A 46 9.51 -39.10 5.64
N GLN A 47 9.22 -39.12 6.94
CA GLN A 47 10.24 -39.15 8.00
C GLN A 47 11.09 -40.43 7.93
N HIS A 48 10.47 -41.59 7.70
CA HIS A 48 11.20 -42.85 7.50
C HIS A 48 12.12 -42.84 6.27
N ARG A 49 11.86 -41.95 5.30
CA ARG A 49 12.70 -41.74 4.10
C ARG A 49 13.74 -40.62 4.29
N GLY A 50 13.87 -40.07 5.50
CA GLY A 50 14.78 -38.96 5.78
C GLY A 50 14.34 -37.62 5.18
N ILE A 51 13.11 -37.51 4.68
CA ILE A 51 12.56 -36.26 4.14
C ILE A 51 11.98 -35.49 5.32
N THR A 52 12.65 -34.43 5.74
CA THR A 52 12.13 -33.51 6.76
C THR A 52 11.02 -32.65 6.14
N SER A 53 9.78 -33.10 6.29
CA SER A 53 8.57 -32.35 5.91
C SER A 53 7.97 -31.67 7.15
N GLY A 54 7.48 -30.44 6.99
CA GLY A 54 6.87 -29.68 8.10
C GLY A 54 7.31 -28.22 8.11
N PHE A 55 6.99 -27.53 9.21
CA PHE A 55 7.34 -26.12 9.44
C PHE A 55 8.61 -25.93 10.27
N ASP A 56 9.30 -27.02 10.65
CA ASP A 56 10.53 -26.98 11.46
C ASP A 56 11.64 -26.12 10.83
N PHE A 57 11.63 -25.98 9.50
CA PHE A 57 12.56 -25.10 8.80
C PHE A 57 12.41 -23.62 9.21
N LEU A 58 11.22 -23.19 9.65
CA LEU A 58 10.96 -21.81 10.08
C LEU A 58 11.78 -21.43 11.32
N GLU A 59 12.13 -22.39 12.16
CA GLU A 59 12.94 -22.19 13.38
C GLU A 59 14.44 -22.33 13.12
N ARG A 60 14.84 -22.88 11.96
CA ARG A 60 16.25 -23.02 11.59
C ARG A 60 16.84 -21.65 11.27
N SER A 61 18.12 -21.50 11.61
CA SER A 61 18.92 -20.32 11.23
C SER A 61 18.98 -20.18 9.72
N ALA A 62 18.76 -18.97 9.21
CA ALA A 62 18.76 -18.68 7.79
C ALA A 62 20.17 -18.76 7.17
N GLY A 63 21.18 -18.22 7.86
CA GLY A 63 22.58 -18.31 7.44
C GLY A 63 22.98 -17.40 6.29
N PHE A 64 22.19 -16.36 5.98
CA PHE A 64 22.50 -15.34 4.97
C PHE A 64 22.01 -13.95 5.39
N GLY A 65 22.71 -12.92 4.94
CA GLY A 65 22.34 -11.52 5.16
C GLY A 65 21.22 -11.04 4.22
N ILE A 66 20.42 -10.07 4.67
CA ILE A 66 19.41 -9.38 3.86
C ILE A 66 19.78 -7.89 3.85
N ALA A 67 19.97 -7.31 2.66
CA ALA A 67 20.39 -5.91 2.54
C ALA A 67 19.34 -4.92 3.07
N GLN A 68 18.07 -5.12 2.70
CA GLN A 68 16.96 -4.29 3.18
C GLN A 68 16.18 -5.02 4.27
N HIS A 69 16.15 -4.45 5.48
CA HIS A 69 15.30 -4.95 6.56
C HIS A 69 14.69 -3.79 7.37
N LEU A 70 13.37 -3.79 7.56
CA LEU A 70 12.69 -2.78 8.39
C LEU A 70 12.79 -3.07 9.90
N ILE A 71 13.08 -4.33 10.24
CA ILE A 71 13.29 -4.78 11.61
C ILE A 71 14.74 -5.25 11.75
N PRO A 72 15.36 -5.15 12.94
CA PRO A 72 16.70 -5.66 13.17
C PRO A 72 16.80 -7.13 12.75
N TYR A 73 17.86 -7.48 12.04
CA TYR A 73 18.11 -8.83 11.53
C TYR A 73 19.60 -9.15 11.58
N VAL A 74 19.92 -10.38 11.94
CA VAL A 74 21.26 -10.96 11.88
C VAL A 74 21.20 -12.31 11.17
N GLU A 75 22.31 -12.77 10.58
CA GLU A 75 22.34 -14.01 9.79
C GLU A 75 21.99 -15.28 10.60
N SER A 76 22.12 -15.21 11.92
CA SER A 76 21.74 -16.26 12.87
C SER A 76 20.25 -16.30 13.19
N ASP A 77 19.46 -15.32 12.73
CA ASP A 77 18.01 -15.31 12.89
C ASP A 77 17.35 -16.42 12.06
N SER A 78 16.11 -16.76 12.43
CA SER A 78 15.38 -17.87 11.85
C SER A 78 14.74 -17.55 10.48
N TYR A 79 14.47 -18.57 9.67
CA TYR A 79 13.73 -18.42 8.41
C TYR A 79 12.35 -17.76 8.60
N ALA A 80 11.67 -17.99 9.72
CA ALA A 80 10.42 -17.29 10.04
C ALA A 80 10.59 -15.77 9.99
N ARG A 81 11.69 -15.27 10.58
CA ARG A 81 12.01 -13.84 10.60
C ARG A 81 12.30 -13.32 9.19
N VAL A 82 13.00 -14.12 8.37
CA VAL A 82 13.24 -13.81 6.95
C VAL A 82 11.92 -13.63 6.19
N PHE A 83 10.93 -14.50 6.37
CA PHE A 83 9.61 -14.34 5.73
C PHE A 83 8.91 -13.06 6.18
N VAL A 84 8.99 -12.72 7.47
CA VAL A 84 8.43 -11.47 7.99
C VAL A 84 9.12 -10.27 7.34
N ILE A 85 10.46 -10.29 7.22
CA ILE A 85 11.21 -9.22 6.56
C ILE A 85 10.82 -9.11 5.09
N GLY A 86 10.73 -10.23 4.36
CA GLY A 86 10.31 -10.26 2.96
C GLY A 86 8.88 -9.72 2.78
N LEU A 87 7.97 -10.04 3.70
CA LEU A 87 6.62 -9.50 3.73
C LEU A 87 6.62 -7.99 3.98
N LEU A 88 7.38 -7.52 4.97
CA LEU A 88 7.50 -6.09 5.28
C LEU A 88 8.10 -5.29 4.11
N ASN A 89 9.12 -5.82 3.44
CA ASN A 89 9.70 -5.20 2.25
C ASN A 89 8.69 -5.16 1.10
N THR A 90 7.94 -6.25 0.88
CA THR A 90 6.87 -6.28 -0.12
C THR A 90 5.80 -5.24 0.17
N LEU A 91 5.38 -5.10 1.43
CA LEU A 91 4.42 -4.09 1.87
C LEU A 91 4.98 -2.67 1.69
N LEU A 92 6.25 -2.45 2.02
CA LEU A 92 6.92 -1.16 1.84
C LEU A 92 6.93 -0.74 0.36
N VAL A 93 7.43 -1.61 -0.52
CA VAL A 93 7.49 -1.37 -1.97
C VAL A 93 6.10 -1.19 -2.55
N THR A 94 5.14 -2.01 -2.11
CA THR A 94 3.75 -1.91 -2.58
C THR A 94 3.12 -0.60 -2.16
N PHE A 95 3.29 -0.19 -0.92
CA PHE A 95 2.72 1.04 -0.39
C PHE A 95 3.26 2.27 -1.12
N ILE A 96 4.59 2.40 -1.20
CA ILE A 96 5.24 3.52 -1.89
C ILE A 96 4.90 3.49 -3.39
N GLY A 97 5.05 2.33 -4.03
CA GLY A 97 4.80 2.14 -5.45
C GLY A 97 3.35 2.45 -5.85
N VAL A 98 2.36 2.03 -5.06
CA VAL A 98 0.95 2.35 -5.32
C VAL A 98 0.72 3.85 -5.25
N ILE A 99 1.22 4.53 -4.22
CA ILE A 99 1.04 5.98 -4.08
C ILE A 99 1.67 6.72 -5.27
N LEU A 100 2.94 6.44 -5.56
CA LEU A 100 3.67 7.11 -6.63
C LEU A 100 3.09 6.79 -8.01
N ALA A 101 2.78 5.52 -8.29
CA ALA A 101 2.23 5.10 -9.57
C ALA A 101 0.83 5.68 -9.81
N THR A 102 0.01 5.81 -8.77
CA THR A 102 -1.32 6.42 -8.90
C THR A 102 -1.23 7.92 -9.17
N VAL A 103 -0.37 8.64 -8.47
CA VAL A 103 -0.14 10.07 -8.72
C VAL A 103 0.38 10.27 -10.15
N LEU A 104 1.46 9.58 -10.51
CA LEU A 104 2.08 9.70 -11.82
C LEU A 104 1.15 9.25 -12.94
N GLY A 105 0.51 8.10 -12.78
CA GLY A 105 -0.39 7.51 -13.77
C GLY A 105 -1.66 8.33 -13.98
N PHE A 106 -2.22 8.94 -12.93
CA PHE A 106 -3.35 9.85 -13.07
C PHE A 106 -2.95 11.13 -13.83
N ILE A 107 -1.81 11.74 -13.48
CA ILE A 107 -1.27 12.92 -14.18
C ILE A 107 -1.08 12.60 -15.67
N ILE A 108 -0.42 11.48 -16.00
CA ILE A 108 -0.16 11.07 -17.39
C ILE A 108 -1.46 10.70 -18.11
N GLY A 109 -2.40 10.04 -17.43
CA GLY A 109 -3.71 9.68 -17.98
C GLY A 109 -4.54 10.90 -18.38
N VAL A 110 -4.56 11.93 -17.52
CA VAL A 110 -5.21 13.21 -17.82
C VAL A 110 -4.44 13.97 -18.90
N ALA A 111 -3.11 13.99 -18.86
CA ALA A 111 -2.26 14.62 -19.88
C ALA A 111 -2.54 14.05 -21.28
N ARG A 112 -2.82 12.74 -21.41
CA ARG A 112 -3.23 12.12 -22.69
C ARG A 112 -4.59 12.57 -23.20
N LEU A 113 -5.44 13.16 -22.37
CA LEU A 113 -6.72 13.75 -22.80
C LEU A 113 -6.60 15.24 -23.11
N SER A 114 -5.42 15.84 -22.88
CA SER A 114 -5.20 17.25 -23.14
C SER A 114 -5.39 17.57 -24.63
N PRO A 115 -6.07 18.68 -24.97
CA PRO A 115 -6.15 19.17 -26.35
C PRO A 115 -4.79 19.68 -26.86
N ASN A 116 -3.83 19.92 -25.97
CA ASN A 116 -2.48 20.31 -26.37
C ASN A 116 -1.74 19.09 -26.96
N TRP A 117 -1.45 19.18 -28.26
CA TRP A 117 -0.76 18.13 -29.02
C TRP A 117 0.55 17.68 -28.39
N MET A 118 1.38 18.60 -27.89
CA MET A 118 2.69 18.27 -27.30
C MET A 118 2.52 17.42 -26.04
N ILE A 119 1.63 17.86 -25.14
CA ILE A 119 1.36 17.15 -23.87
C ILE A 119 0.78 15.76 -24.16
N ASN A 120 -0.20 15.69 -25.05
CA ASN A 120 -0.80 14.43 -25.48
C ASN A 120 0.24 13.47 -26.08
N LYS A 121 1.12 13.98 -26.95
CA LYS A 121 2.11 13.17 -27.66
C LYS A 121 3.21 12.67 -26.71
N LEU A 122 3.74 13.52 -25.84
CA LEU A 122 4.74 13.13 -24.82
C LEU A 122 4.17 12.06 -23.88
N ALA A 123 2.94 12.25 -23.40
CA ALA A 123 2.29 11.26 -22.54
C ALA A 123 1.99 9.95 -23.28
N THR A 124 1.71 10.01 -24.59
CA THR A 124 1.53 8.82 -25.43
C THR A 124 2.84 8.05 -25.61
N VAL A 125 3.95 8.74 -25.91
CA VAL A 125 5.28 8.12 -26.01
C VAL A 125 5.66 7.43 -24.70
N TYR A 126 5.51 8.12 -23.56
CA TYR A 126 5.73 7.52 -22.25
C TYR A 126 4.94 6.20 -22.09
N VAL A 127 3.63 6.23 -22.33
CA VAL A 127 2.77 5.07 -22.11
C VAL A 127 3.12 3.92 -23.05
N GLU A 128 3.36 4.20 -24.33
CA GLU A 128 3.72 3.18 -25.31
C GLU A 128 5.10 2.59 -25.02
N THR A 129 6.09 3.39 -24.63
CA THR A 129 7.42 2.89 -24.30
C THR A 129 7.39 1.99 -23.07
N PHE A 130 6.90 2.50 -21.94
CA PHE A 130 7.05 1.79 -20.66
C PHE A 130 6.14 0.57 -20.51
N ARG A 131 5.01 0.51 -21.24
CA ARG A 131 4.16 -0.70 -21.25
C ARG A 131 4.72 -1.84 -22.08
N ASN A 132 5.58 -1.53 -23.05
CA ASN A 132 6.16 -2.51 -23.97
C ASN A 132 7.53 -3.03 -23.51
N ILE A 133 8.12 -2.44 -22.47
CA ILE A 133 9.39 -2.90 -21.89
C ILE A 133 9.10 -3.84 -20.70
N PRO A 134 9.67 -5.06 -20.65
CA PRO A 134 9.52 -5.96 -19.51
C PRO A 134 9.92 -5.29 -18.19
N PRO A 135 9.12 -5.44 -17.11
CA PRO A 135 9.39 -4.74 -15.85
C PRO A 135 10.74 -5.12 -15.24
N LEU A 136 11.16 -6.40 -15.38
CA LEU A 136 12.48 -6.84 -14.95
C LEU A 136 13.59 -6.06 -15.66
N LEU A 137 13.49 -5.87 -16.98
CA LEU A 137 14.49 -5.11 -17.73
C LEU A 137 14.59 -3.66 -17.25
N GLN A 138 13.46 -3.04 -16.88
CA GLN A 138 13.45 -1.71 -16.30
C GLN A 138 14.17 -1.68 -14.94
N ILE A 139 13.88 -2.67 -14.08
CA ILE A 139 14.55 -2.80 -12.78
C ILE A 139 16.07 -2.95 -12.97
N LEU A 140 16.50 -3.83 -13.88
CA LEU A 140 17.92 -4.02 -14.20
C LEU A 140 18.55 -2.74 -14.75
N PHE A 141 17.85 -2.01 -15.62
CA PHE A 141 18.34 -0.74 -16.18
C PHE A 141 18.54 0.31 -15.09
N TRP A 142 17.53 0.55 -14.24
CA TRP A 142 17.65 1.52 -13.16
C TRP A 142 18.76 1.14 -12.18
N TYR A 143 18.89 -0.14 -11.84
CA TYR A 143 19.92 -0.61 -10.92
C TYR A 143 21.32 -0.52 -11.53
N PHE A 144 21.57 -1.22 -12.63
CA PHE A 144 22.91 -1.35 -13.21
C PHE A 144 23.36 -0.12 -14.00
N ALA A 145 22.48 0.49 -14.79
CA ALA A 145 22.86 1.58 -15.69
C ALA A 145 22.76 2.96 -15.02
N VAL A 146 21.86 3.12 -14.04
CA VAL A 146 21.64 4.42 -13.38
C VAL A 146 22.25 4.45 -11.98
N PHE A 147 21.85 3.58 -11.06
CA PHE A 147 22.29 3.71 -9.66
C PHE A 147 23.73 3.25 -9.43
N LEU A 148 24.17 2.14 -10.03
CA LEU A 148 25.55 1.66 -9.84
C LEU A 148 26.60 2.51 -10.56
N THR A 149 26.20 3.32 -11.56
CA THR A 149 27.09 4.24 -12.28
C THR A 149 27.26 5.59 -11.58
N LEU A 150 26.48 5.85 -10.51
CA LEU A 150 26.63 7.05 -9.69
C LEU A 150 28.01 7.10 -9.01
N PRO A 151 28.47 8.30 -8.61
CA PRO A 151 29.72 8.43 -7.88
C PRO A 151 29.66 7.72 -6.52
N GLY A 152 30.82 7.30 -6.03
CA GLY A 152 30.96 6.75 -4.68
C GLY A 152 30.65 7.77 -3.58
N PRO A 153 30.51 7.36 -2.30
CA PRO A 153 30.08 8.24 -1.21
C PRO A 153 30.90 9.52 -1.02
N ARG A 154 32.21 9.50 -1.34
CA ARG A 154 33.07 10.69 -1.25
C ARG A 154 32.79 11.74 -2.32
N GLY A 155 32.30 11.32 -3.48
CA GLY A 155 31.91 12.19 -4.59
C GLY A 155 30.40 12.25 -4.76
N SER A 156 29.63 11.94 -3.71
CA SER A 156 28.17 11.89 -3.77
C SER A 156 27.60 13.21 -4.26
N ILE A 157 26.50 13.14 -5.02
CA ILE A 157 25.73 14.32 -5.39
C ILE A 157 25.05 14.82 -4.11
N ASN A 158 25.46 16.00 -3.66
CA ASN A 158 24.94 16.66 -2.48
C ASN A 158 23.79 17.60 -2.88
N ILE A 159 22.66 17.48 -2.20
CA ILE A 159 21.52 18.37 -2.30
C ILE A 159 21.32 19.02 -0.93
N ASP A 160 21.66 20.31 -0.84
CA ASP A 160 21.42 21.18 0.32
C ASP A 160 22.03 20.66 1.64
N ASP A 161 23.20 19.99 1.57
CA ASP A 161 23.90 19.36 2.69
C ASP A 161 23.05 18.36 3.51
N THR A 162 21.92 17.95 2.94
CA THR A 162 20.86 17.21 3.64
C THR A 162 20.62 15.85 2.99
N PHE A 163 20.64 15.81 1.65
CA PHE A 163 20.47 14.57 0.89
C PHE A 163 21.73 14.27 0.09
N PHE A 164 22.16 13.01 0.13
CA PHE A 164 23.37 12.56 -0.57
C PHE A 164 23.06 11.33 -1.43
N ILE A 165 23.21 11.49 -2.74
CA ILE A 165 22.98 10.45 -3.73
C ILE A 165 24.34 9.86 -4.15
N SER A 166 24.46 8.54 -4.03
CA SER A 166 25.68 7.80 -4.39
C SER A 166 25.33 6.43 -4.98
N ASN A 167 26.35 5.70 -5.45
CA ASN A 167 26.18 4.30 -5.83
C ASN A 167 25.81 3.35 -4.66
N ARG A 168 25.81 3.85 -3.42
CA ARG A 168 25.29 3.14 -2.23
C ARG A 168 23.87 3.56 -1.85
N GLY A 169 23.20 4.32 -2.72
CA GLY A 169 21.82 4.73 -2.55
C GLY A 169 21.68 6.18 -2.13
N LEU A 170 20.51 6.50 -1.59
CA LEU A 170 20.12 7.83 -1.14
C LEU A 170 20.20 7.88 0.38
N ASN A 171 21.11 8.71 0.89
CA ASN A 171 21.20 9.04 2.31
C ASN A 171 20.38 10.30 2.56
N MET A 172 19.49 10.25 3.54
CA MET A 172 18.58 11.35 3.87
C MET A 172 18.46 11.49 5.39
N PRO A 173 17.95 12.64 5.89
CA PRO A 173 17.78 12.84 7.31
C PRO A 173 16.86 11.78 7.90
N GLY A 174 17.35 11.12 8.94
CA GLY A 174 16.59 10.11 9.67
C GLY A 174 15.84 10.77 10.82
N ALA A 175 14.57 10.41 10.95
CA ALA A 175 13.77 10.75 12.12
C ALA A 175 13.99 9.68 13.20
N SER A 176 14.46 10.10 14.38
CA SER A 176 14.50 9.26 15.59
C SER A 176 13.50 9.76 16.63
N MET A 177 12.97 8.84 17.43
CA MET A 177 11.98 9.17 18.46
C MET A 177 12.61 10.04 19.55
N ALA A 178 11.99 11.18 19.83
CA ALA A 178 12.35 12.08 20.93
C ALA A 178 11.43 11.89 22.15
N GLU A 179 11.73 12.55 23.26
CA GLU A 179 10.91 12.50 24.48
C GLU A 179 9.45 12.98 24.23
N GLY A 180 9.26 13.98 23.36
CA GLY A 180 7.95 14.52 22.99
C GLY A 180 7.10 13.61 22.08
N PHE A 181 7.61 12.45 21.65
CA PHE A 181 6.95 11.60 20.64
C PHE A 181 5.57 11.11 21.10
N TRP A 182 5.49 10.44 22.26
CA TRP A 182 4.23 9.90 22.77
C TRP A 182 3.18 10.96 23.09
N PRO A 183 3.51 12.08 23.78
CA PRO A 183 2.59 13.20 23.92
C PRO A 183 2.02 13.70 22.59
N PHE A 184 2.87 13.80 21.56
CA PHE A 184 2.46 14.23 20.23
C PHE A 184 1.51 13.24 19.55
N VAL A 185 1.74 11.93 19.68
CA VAL A 185 0.81 10.89 19.18
C VAL A 185 -0.56 11.00 19.85
N VAL A 186 -0.58 11.22 21.17
CA VAL A 186 -1.83 11.43 21.91
C VAL A 186 -2.53 12.71 21.45
N ALA A 187 -1.79 13.81 21.27
CA ALA A 187 -2.33 15.07 20.76
C ALA A 187 -2.92 14.92 19.36
N LEU A 188 -2.27 14.16 18.47
CA LEU A 188 -2.80 13.85 17.14
C LEU A 188 -4.10 13.04 17.22
N ALA A 189 -4.15 12.02 18.09
CA ALA A 189 -5.37 11.25 18.31
C ALA A 189 -6.53 12.12 18.83
N LEU A 190 -6.25 13.02 19.79
CA LEU A 190 -7.23 13.99 20.29
C LEU A 190 -7.69 14.95 19.20
N ALA A 191 -6.80 15.41 18.32
CA ALA A 191 -7.15 16.25 17.19
C ALA A 191 -8.10 15.53 16.22
N LEU A 192 -7.85 14.25 15.92
CA LEU A 192 -8.74 13.45 15.09
C LEU A 192 -10.12 13.25 15.72
N VAL A 193 -10.17 13.00 17.03
CA VAL A 193 -11.45 12.91 17.78
C VAL A 193 -12.20 14.24 17.75
N ALA A 194 -11.51 15.36 17.96
CA ALA A 194 -12.09 16.70 17.89
C ALA A 194 -12.62 17.03 16.49
N ILE A 195 -11.88 16.66 15.44
CA ILE A 195 -12.32 16.81 14.05
C ILE A 195 -13.57 15.96 13.78
N ALA A 196 -13.59 14.70 14.23
CA ALA A 196 -14.76 13.84 14.07
C ALA A 196 -16.00 14.39 14.80
N ALA A 197 -15.83 14.91 16.02
CA ALA A 197 -16.89 15.56 16.77
C ALA A 197 -17.38 16.84 16.05
N MET A 198 -16.46 17.68 15.56
CA MET A 198 -16.77 18.87 14.77
C MET A 198 -17.52 18.53 13.49
N LEU A 199 -17.11 17.49 12.76
CA LEU A 199 -17.79 17.04 11.53
C LEU A 199 -19.22 16.56 11.83
N ARG A 200 -19.42 15.80 12.92
CA ARG A 200 -20.75 15.37 13.37
C ARG A 200 -21.64 16.57 13.70
N PHE A 201 -21.12 17.53 14.47
CA PHE A 201 -21.82 18.76 14.82
C PHE A 201 -22.17 19.59 13.58
N ALA A 202 -21.20 19.80 12.68
CA ALA A 202 -21.38 20.61 11.47
C ALA A 202 -22.37 19.97 10.48
N ASN A 203 -22.39 18.64 10.37
CA ASN A 203 -23.38 17.92 9.56
C ASN A 203 -24.79 18.00 10.18
N LYS A 204 -24.90 17.84 11.50
CA LYS A 204 -26.18 17.98 12.20
C LYS A 204 -26.76 19.38 12.02
N ARG A 205 -25.95 20.42 12.25
CA ARG A 205 -26.33 21.81 12.01
C ARG A 205 -26.75 22.06 10.57
N PHE A 206 -26.00 21.56 9.59
CA PHE A 206 -26.35 21.74 8.18
C PHE A 206 -27.70 21.09 7.83
N ASN A 207 -27.98 19.90 8.37
CA ASN A 207 -29.25 19.22 8.16
C ASN A 207 -30.44 19.95 8.82
N GLU A 208 -30.21 20.61 9.97
CA GLU A 208 -31.25 21.34 10.71
C GLU A 208 -31.48 22.76 10.18
N THR A 209 -30.42 23.47 9.78
CA THR A 209 -30.45 24.92 9.48
C THR A 209 -30.18 25.26 8.02
N GLY A 210 -29.63 24.33 7.22
CA GLY A 210 -29.20 24.60 5.84
C GLY A 210 -27.95 25.48 5.71
N GLU A 211 -27.41 26.00 6.81
CA GLU A 211 -26.26 26.91 6.77
C GLU A 211 -24.93 26.15 6.59
N PRO A 212 -24.10 26.53 5.60
CA PRO A 212 -22.82 25.89 5.36
C PRO A 212 -21.81 26.22 6.48
N PHE A 213 -21.08 25.20 6.93
CA PHE A 213 -19.98 25.34 7.89
C PHE A 213 -18.62 25.12 7.21
N HIS A 214 -17.61 25.91 7.57
CA HIS A 214 -16.25 25.84 7.01
C HIS A 214 -15.43 24.68 7.58
N LYS A 215 -15.92 23.44 7.38
CA LYS A 215 -15.37 22.19 7.94
C LYS A 215 -13.87 22.01 7.66
N PHE A 216 -13.43 22.36 6.45
CA PHE A 216 -12.03 22.20 6.04
C PHE A 216 -11.09 23.07 6.88
N TRP A 217 -11.38 24.37 7.00
CA TRP A 217 -10.51 25.31 7.73
C TRP A 217 -10.50 25.05 9.24
N VAL A 218 -11.66 24.75 9.82
CA VAL A 218 -11.75 24.40 11.25
C VAL A 218 -11.06 23.07 11.53
N GLY A 219 -11.20 22.09 10.64
CA GLY A 219 -10.51 20.81 10.75
C GLY A 219 -8.99 20.97 10.66
N LEU A 220 -8.51 21.79 9.72
CA LEU A 220 -7.10 22.13 9.58
C LEU A 220 -6.57 22.86 10.82
N ALA A 221 -7.34 23.80 11.38
CA ALA A 221 -6.98 24.50 12.61
C ALA A 221 -6.84 23.53 13.78
N LEU A 222 -7.80 22.62 14.00
CA LEU A 222 -7.71 21.60 15.05
C LEU A 222 -6.50 20.67 14.87
N LEU A 223 -6.21 20.28 13.61
CA LEU A 223 -5.09 19.41 13.28
C LEU A 223 -3.72 20.07 13.52
N LEU A 224 -3.64 21.40 13.45
CA LEU A 224 -2.39 22.14 13.66
C LEU A 224 -2.25 22.63 15.10
N VAL A 225 -3.32 23.17 15.69
CA VAL A 225 -3.29 23.80 17.02
C VAL A 225 -3.07 22.77 18.11
N ILE A 226 -3.76 21.62 18.08
CA ILE A 226 -3.66 20.62 19.15
C ILE A 226 -2.26 19.98 19.18
N PRO A 227 -1.74 19.41 18.07
CA PRO A 227 -0.37 18.90 18.05
C PRO A 227 0.67 20.01 18.22
N GLY A 228 0.45 21.21 17.65
CA GLY A 228 1.36 22.34 17.80
C GLY A 228 1.52 22.81 19.25
N ALA A 229 0.41 22.92 20.00
CA ALA A 229 0.44 23.22 21.43
C ALA A 229 1.20 22.13 22.21
N CYS A 230 1.03 20.86 21.82
CA CYS A 230 1.78 19.75 22.42
C CYS A 230 3.28 19.89 22.18
N VAL A 231 3.71 20.26 20.96
CA VAL A 231 5.14 20.49 20.66
C VAL A 231 5.71 21.65 21.50
N LEU A 232 4.93 22.71 21.72
CA LEU A 232 5.36 23.83 22.56
C LEU A 232 5.50 23.43 24.05
N MET A 233 4.68 22.51 24.53
CA MET A 233 4.68 22.08 25.94
C MET A 233 5.68 20.95 26.24
N PHE A 234 5.82 19.99 25.32
CA PHE A 234 6.59 18.75 25.53
C PHE A 234 7.84 18.64 24.63
N GLY A 235 8.12 19.67 23.83
CA GLY A 235 9.26 19.69 22.92
C GLY A 235 9.02 19.01 21.57
N SER A 236 10.05 18.95 20.74
CA SER A 236 9.97 18.30 19.42
C SER A 236 9.72 16.79 19.59
N PRO A 237 8.77 16.20 18.85
CA PRO A 237 8.49 14.77 18.92
C PRO A 237 9.55 13.91 18.22
N VAL A 238 10.39 14.53 17.38
CA VAL A 238 11.36 13.85 16.53
C VAL A 238 12.69 14.61 16.58
N HIS A 239 13.79 13.86 16.71
CA HIS A 239 15.12 14.36 16.44
C HIS A 239 15.51 14.00 15.01
N TRP A 240 15.97 15.00 14.27
CA TRP A 240 16.45 14.82 12.90
C TRP A 240 17.96 14.65 12.92
N GLU A 241 18.44 13.50 12.46
CA GLU A 241 19.85 13.23 12.28
C GLU A 241 20.20 13.35 10.80
N VAL A 242 21.00 14.37 10.45
CA VAL A 242 21.50 14.57 9.08
C VAL A 242 22.67 13.62 8.85
N PRO A 243 22.67 12.85 7.73
CA PRO A 243 23.76 11.93 7.42
C PRO A 243 25.09 12.67 7.24
N GLN A 244 26.15 12.17 7.88
CA GLN A 244 27.49 12.73 7.77
C GLN A 244 28.46 11.71 7.18
N LEU A 245 29.31 12.16 6.25
CA LEU A 245 30.35 11.31 5.68
C LEU A 245 31.44 11.04 6.73
N LYS A 246 31.52 9.80 7.22
CA LYS A 246 32.58 9.35 8.15
C LYS A 246 33.38 8.22 7.50
N GLY A 247 34.66 8.47 7.24
CA GLY A 247 35.57 7.51 6.62
C GLY A 247 35.28 7.24 5.14
N PHE A 248 34.60 6.13 4.85
CA PHE A 248 34.25 5.69 3.48
C PHE A 248 32.73 5.60 3.25
N ASN A 249 31.89 5.91 4.24
CA ASN A 249 30.45 5.85 4.11
C ASN A 249 29.73 6.96 4.89
N PHE A 250 28.45 7.16 4.60
CA PHE A 250 27.58 8.00 5.43
C PHE A 250 27.19 7.25 6.71
N VAL A 251 27.15 7.99 7.81
CA VAL A 251 26.72 7.51 9.13
C VAL A 251 25.66 8.46 9.66
N GLY A 252 24.63 7.91 10.27
CA GLY A 252 23.45 8.64 10.71
C GLY A 252 22.41 8.76 9.61
N GLY A 253 21.18 9.09 10.02
CA GLY A 253 20.06 9.25 9.10
C GLY A 253 19.50 7.93 8.53
N TRP A 254 18.70 8.03 7.48
CA TRP A 254 18.13 6.88 6.77
C TRP A 254 18.84 6.66 5.44
N VAL A 255 19.00 5.39 5.07
CA VAL A 255 19.59 4.99 3.79
C VAL A 255 18.57 4.19 2.99
N LEU A 256 18.21 4.71 1.83
CA LEU A 256 17.47 3.98 0.81
C LEU A 256 18.48 3.31 -0.11
N ILE A 257 18.61 1.99 0.00
CA ILE A 257 19.56 1.23 -0.81
C ILE A 257 19.21 1.29 -2.31
N PRO A 258 20.20 1.17 -3.21
CA PRO A 258 19.99 1.24 -4.65
C PRO A 258 18.95 0.25 -5.17
N GLU A 259 18.87 -0.95 -4.58
CA GLU A 259 17.97 -2.02 -4.96
C GLU A 259 16.52 -1.59 -4.74
N LEU A 260 16.22 -1.03 -3.56
CA LEU A 260 14.90 -0.51 -3.22
C LEU A 260 14.52 0.67 -4.11
N LEU A 261 15.46 1.58 -4.38
CA LEU A 261 15.23 2.73 -5.26
C LEU A 261 14.93 2.29 -6.70
N ALA A 262 15.76 1.41 -7.26
CA ALA A 262 15.62 0.89 -8.62
C ALA A 262 14.30 0.15 -8.79
N LEU A 263 13.98 -0.75 -7.86
CA LEU A 263 12.72 -1.50 -7.86
C LEU A 263 11.52 -0.56 -7.78
N THR A 264 11.52 0.35 -6.81
CA THR A 264 10.39 1.27 -6.59
C THR A 264 10.17 2.18 -7.79
N LEU A 265 11.24 2.74 -8.37
CA LEU A 265 11.15 3.60 -9.55
C LEU A 265 10.68 2.84 -10.78
N ALA A 266 11.27 1.67 -11.06
CA ALA A 266 10.89 0.85 -12.20
C ALA A 266 9.42 0.44 -12.14
N LEU A 267 8.96 -0.08 -10.99
CA LEU A 267 7.57 -0.48 -10.80
C LEU A 267 6.62 0.73 -10.84
N THR A 268 7.02 1.87 -10.27
CA THR A 268 6.24 3.12 -10.33
C THR A 268 6.01 3.54 -11.78
N ILE A 269 7.08 3.62 -12.58
CA ILE A 269 7.04 4.07 -13.97
C ILE A 269 6.20 3.11 -14.83
N TYR A 270 6.47 1.81 -14.70
CA TYR A 270 5.74 0.76 -15.39
C TYR A 270 4.24 0.79 -15.05
N THR A 271 3.89 0.74 -13.77
CA THR A 271 2.49 0.69 -13.33
C THR A 271 1.76 1.99 -13.63
N ALA A 272 2.42 3.15 -13.52
CA ALA A 272 1.84 4.44 -13.91
C ALA A 272 1.39 4.46 -15.38
N ALA A 273 2.10 3.80 -16.28
CA ALA A 273 1.73 3.72 -17.68
C ALA A 273 0.42 2.93 -17.91
N PHE A 274 0.20 1.84 -17.15
CA PHE A 274 -1.07 1.11 -17.16
C PHE A 274 -2.20 1.89 -16.50
N ILE A 275 -1.93 2.55 -15.37
CA ILE A 275 -2.89 3.43 -14.69
C ILE A 275 -3.33 4.56 -15.63
N ALA A 276 -2.41 5.17 -16.37
CA ALA A 276 -2.73 6.21 -17.35
C ALA A 276 -3.70 5.71 -18.43
N GLU A 277 -3.54 4.47 -18.90
CA GLU A 277 -4.46 3.87 -19.87
C GLU A 277 -5.86 3.63 -19.27
N ILE A 278 -5.90 3.13 -18.04
CA ILE A 278 -7.14 2.89 -17.30
C ILE A 278 -7.90 4.21 -17.08
N VAL A 279 -7.21 5.25 -16.60
CA VAL A 279 -7.80 6.58 -16.36
C VAL A 279 -8.32 7.18 -17.66
N ARG A 280 -7.52 7.15 -18.73
CA ARG A 280 -7.93 7.65 -20.05
C ARG A 280 -9.17 6.93 -20.56
N SER A 281 -9.18 5.59 -20.51
CA SER A 281 -10.28 4.75 -20.99
C SER A 281 -11.53 4.94 -20.14
N GLY A 282 -11.37 5.05 -18.82
CA GLY A 282 -12.46 5.32 -17.90
C GLY A 282 -13.13 6.67 -18.13
N ILE A 283 -12.36 7.73 -18.38
CA ILE A 283 -12.93 9.05 -18.71
C ILE A 283 -13.65 9.00 -20.06
N ARG A 284 -13.07 8.35 -21.08
CA ARG A 284 -13.70 8.20 -22.40
C ARG A 284 -14.92 7.28 -22.42
N SER A 285 -15.12 6.45 -21.39
CA SER A 285 -16.29 5.57 -21.29
C SER A 285 -17.59 6.33 -20.99
N VAL A 286 -17.49 7.56 -20.47
CA VAL A 286 -18.65 8.40 -20.18
C VAL A 286 -19.16 9.02 -21.49
N SER A 287 -20.45 8.81 -21.80
CA SER A 287 -21.07 9.33 -23.02
C SER A 287 -20.94 10.84 -23.14
N HIS A 288 -20.57 11.32 -24.34
CA HIS A 288 -20.50 12.75 -24.66
C HIS A 288 -21.82 13.49 -24.41
N GLY A 289 -22.97 12.80 -24.54
CA GLY A 289 -24.29 13.38 -24.25
C GLY A 289 -24.45 13.87 -22.81
N GLN A 290 -23.70 13.32 -21.84
CA GLN A 290 -23.68 13.82 -20.46
C GLN A 290 -23.01 15.20 -20.37
N THR A 291 -21.93 15.40 -21.13
CA THR A 291 -21.24 16.69 -21.23
C THR A 291 -22.10 17.71 -21.96
N GLU A 292 -22.76 17.31 -23.06
CA GLU A 292 -23.67 18.17 -23.82
C GLU A 292 -24.89 18.59 -22.99
N ALA A 293 -25.54 17.65 -22.29
CA ALA A 293 -26.66 17.95 -21.40
C ALA A 293 -26.25 18.90 -20.26
N ALA A 294 -25.07 18.71 -19.67
CA ALA A 294 -24.54 19.61 -18.64
C ALA A 294 -24.33 21.03 -19.19
N ARG A 295 -23.79 21.17 -20.42
CA ARG A 295 -23.66 22.46 -21.10
C ARG A 295 -25.01 23.09 -21.42
N SER A 296 -26.02 22.31 -21.84
CA SER A 296 -27.38 22.79 -22.06
C SER A 296 -28.04 23.33 -20.79
N LEU A 297 -27.66 22.80 -19.62
CA LEU A 297 -28.07 23.30 -18.30
C LEU A 297 -27.22 24.48 -17.80
N GLY A 298 -26.31 25.02 -18.64
CA GLY A 298 -25.45 26.16 -18.30
C GLY A 298 -24.30 25.83 -17.34
N LEU A 299 -23.98 24.54 -17.13
CA LEU A 299 -22.86 24.14 -16.27
C LEU A 299 -21.52 24.41 -16.96
N ARG A 300 -20.61 25.07 -16.22
CA ARG A 300 -19.21 25.27 -16.64
C ARG A 300 -18.45 23.94 -16.65
N GLU A 301 -17.40 23.85 -17.47
CA GLU A 301 -16.56 22.66 -17.65
C GLU A 301 -16.03 22.05 -16.34
N GLY A 302 -15.59 22.88 -15.39
CA GLY A 302 -15.09 22.41 -14.09
C GLY A 302 -16.14 21.63 -13.28
N PRO A 303 -17.30 22.24 -12.97
CA PRO A 303 -18.43 21.53 -12.35
C PRO A 303 -18.90 20.30 -13.13
N THR A 304 -18.96 20.37 -14.47
CA THR A 304 -19.33 19.22 -15.32
C THR A 304 -18.35 18.07 -15.13
N LEU A 305 -17.04 18.34 -15.21
CA LEU A 305 -16.01 17.34 -14.98
C LEU A 305 -16.09 16.75 -13.57
N ARG A 306 -16.17 17.60 -12.54
CA ARG A 306 -16.12 17.17 -11.13
C ARG A 306 -17.39 16.45 -10.66
N LYS A 307 -18.57 16.88 -11.11
CA LYS A 307 -19.86 16.40 -10.59
C LYS A 307 -20.55 15.38 -11.49
N VAL A 308 -20.24 15.35 -12.79
CA VAL A 308 -20.90 14.46 -13.76
C VAL A 308 -19.92 13.41 -14.25
N ILE A 309 -18.80 13.82 -14.86
CA ILE A 309 -17.91 12.91 -15.58
C ILE A 309 -17.06 12.07 -14.61
N ILE A 310 -16.32 12.70 -13.70
CA ILE A 310 -15.41 12.01 -12.77
C ILE A 310 -16.13 10.94 -11.93
N PRO A 311 -17.30 11.20 -11.30
CA PRO A 311 -17.97 10.18 -10.50
C PRO A 311 -18.39 8.94 -11.30
N GLN A 312 -18.75 9.11 -12.57
CA GLN A 312 -19.10 8.00 -13.47
C GLN A 312 -17.84 7.25 -13.94
N ALA A 313 -16.82 7.99 -14.38
CA ALA A 313 -15.54 7.44 -14.80
C ALA A 313 -14.88 6.62 -13.67
N LEU A 314 -14.94 7.10 -12.42
CA LEU A 314 -14.37 6.39 -11.27
C LEU A 314 -14.95 4.98 -11.08
N ARG A 315 -16.24 4.76 -11.37
CA ARG A 315 -16.86 3.43 -11.28
C ARG A 315 -16.25 2.44 -12.28
N VAL A 316 -15.77 2.93 -13.42
CA VAL A 316 -15.10 2.13 -14.47
C VAL A 316 -13.60 1.99 -14.18
N ILE A 317 -12.98 3.01 -13.58
CA ILE A 317 -11.54 3.07 -13.28
C ILE A 317 -11.17 2.17 -12.09
N ILE A 318 -11.97 2.15 -11.03
CA ILE A 318 -11.61 1.49 -9.76
C ILE A 318 -11.34 -0.02 -9.92
N PRO A 319 -12.19 -0.83 -10.58
CA PRO A 319 -11.94 -2.27 -10.69
C PRO A 319 -10.58 -2.64 -11.32
N PRO A 320 -10.18 -2.11 -12.50
CA PRO A 320 -8.88 -2.41 -13.09
C PRO A 320 -7.71 -1.78 -12.30
N LEU A 321 -7.89 -0.65 -11.60
CA LEU A 321 -6.85 -0.13 -10.71
C LEU A 321 -6.48 -1.12 -9.60
N THR A 322 -7.49 -1.75 -8.98
CA THR A 322 -7.25 -2.78 -7.96
C THR A 322 -6.40 -3.93 -8.51
N SER A 323 -6.68 -4.37 -9.73
CA SER A 323 -5.85 -5.37 -10.40
C SER A 323 -4.41 -4.89 -10.63
N GLN A 324 -4.21 -3.62 -11.00
CA GLN A 324 -2.85 -3.07 -11.15
C GLN A 324 -2.09 -2.96 -9.83
N TYR A 325 -2.77 -2.65 -8.72
CA TYR A 325 -2.14 -2.65 -7.40
C TYR A 325 -1.75 -4.06 -6.96
N LEU A 326 -2.59 -5.06 -7.23
CA LEU A 326 -2.26 -6.46 -7.01
C LEU A 326 -1.06 -6.91 -7.87
N ASN A 327 -0.99 -6.45 -9.12
CA ASN A 327 0.14 -6.74 -9.99
C ASN A 327 1.43 -6.09 -9.50
N LEU A 328 1.37 -4.85 -9.01
CA LEU A 328 2.52 -4.18 -8.40
C LEU A 328 3.03 -4.97 -7.18
N ALA A 329 2.12 -5.42 -6.31
CA ALA A 329 2.46 -6.26 -5.16
C ALA A 329 3.05 -7.62 -5.56
N LYS A 330 2.61 -8.22 -6.67
CA LYS A 330 3.22 -9.45 -7.20
C LYS A 330 4.60 -9.17 -7.79
N ASN A 331 4.75 -8.06 -8.52
CA ASN A 331 5.98 -7.67 -9.19
C ASN A 331 7.06 -7.18 -8.21
N SER A 332 6.75 -6.90 -6.94
CA SER A 332 7.77 -6.62 -5.94
C SER A 332 8.75 -7.79 -5.77
N SER A 333 8.30 -9.02 -6.04
CA SER A 333 9.15 -10.22 -6.02
C SER A 333 10.27 -10.20 -7.07
N LEU A 334 10.16 -9.36 -8.11
CA LEU A 334 11.23 -9.15 -9.09
C LEU A 334 12.49 -8.52 -8.46
N ALA A 335 12.40 -7.99 -7.24
CA ALA A 335 13.54 -7.54 -6.45
C ALA A 335 14.64 -8.59 -6.35
N ALA A 336 14.27 -9.88 -6.27
CA ALA A 336 15.22 -10.99 -6.20
C ALA A 336 16.19 -11.05 -7.40
N GLY A 337 15.88 -10.35 -8.51
CA GLY A 337 16.76 -10.24 -9.67
C GLY A 337 17.93 -9.26 -9.51
N ILE A 338 17.91 -8.41 -8.48
CA ILE A 338 18.96 -7.39 -8.24
C ILE A 338 19.57 -7.48 -6.83
N GLY A 339 19.20 -8.48 -6.05
CA GLY A 339 19.61 -8.66 -4.65
C GLY A 339 18.41 -8.87 -3.76
#